data_AF-A0A8D5FG80-F1
#
_entry.id   AF-A0A8D5FG80-F1
#
_cell.length_a   1.000
_cell.length_b   1.000
_cell.length_c   1.000
_cell.angle_alpha   90.00
_cell.angle_beta   90.00
_cell.angle_gamma   90.00
#
_symmetry.space_group_name_H-M   'P 1'
#
loop_
_entity.id
_entity.type
_entity.pdbx_description
1 polymer ?
#
loop_
_entity_poly.entity_id
_entity_poly.type
_entity_poly.pdbx_seq_one_letter_code
_entity_poly.pdbx_strand_id
1 'polypeptide(L)'
;MESRQRLMIFQQNGSGEQKIAGLKKYGKDLFNIEIFEINEELPPVVDDTSGYLPEDLSCDLVLDFLTHQDLSYDLAALCAEKQIAIVSSGKKIPSKWVMTPPT
;
A
#
# COMPACT_ATOMS: atom_id res chain seq x y z
N MET A 1 2.45 12.76 -24.36
CA MET A 1 1.63 11.66 -23.84
C MET A 1 1.96 11.60 -22.36
N GLU A 2 1.04 11.95 -21.47
CA GLU A 2 1.34 11.83 -20.04
C GLU A 2 1.52 10.35 -19.70
N SER A 3 2.59 10.03 -18.95
CA SER A 3 2.86 8.66 -18.52
C SER A 3 1.76 8.22 -17.55
N ARG A 4 1.27 6.99 -17.71
CA ARG A 4 0.33 6.37 -16.75
C ARG A 4 0.95 6.42 -15.35
N GLN A 5 0.17 6.81 -14.35
CA GLN A 5 0.65 6.84 -12.97
C GLN A 5 0.89 5.41 -12.48
N ARG A 6 2.04 5.16 -11.85
CA ARG A 6 2.43 3.85 -11.31
C ARG A 6 1.88 3.70 -9.90
N LEU A 7 0.93 2.79 -9.73
CA LEU A 7 0.33 2.46 -8.44
C LEU A 7 0.91 1.14 -7.94
N MET A 8 1.37 1.13 -6.70
CA MET A 8 1.75 -0.10 -6.01
C MET A 8 0.77 -0.36 -4.88
N ILE A 9 0.08 -1.48 -4.94
CA ILE A 9 -1.00 -1.83 -4.01
C ILE A 9 -0.51 -2.96 -3.12
N PHE A 10 -0.49 -2.72 -1.81
CA PHE A 10 -0.20 -3.76 -0.82
C PHE A 10 -1.50 -4.32 -0.29
N GLN A 11 -1.66 -5.65 -0.34
CA GLN A 11 -2.78 -6.34 0.27
C GLN A 11 -2.36 -7.63 0.96
N GLN A 12 -3.23 -8.11 1.84
CA GLN A 12 -3.01 -9.34 2.59
C GLN A 12 -4.24 -10.23 2.45
N ASN A 13 -4.05 -11.45 1.95
CA ASN A 13 -5.12 -12.42 1.68
C ASN A 13 -6.29 -11.82 0.89
N GLY A 14 -6.01 -11.01 -0.13
CA GLY A 14 -7.05 -10.39 -0.96
C GLY A 14 -7.88 -9.29 -0.27
N SER A 15 -7.43 -8.76 0.88
CA SER A 15 -8.11 -7.69 1.63
C SER A 15 -8.48 -6.45 0.79
N GLY A 16 -7.75 -6.20 -0.30
CA GLY A 16 -7.92 -5.06 -1.20
C GLY A 16 -8.78 -5.32 -2.44
N GLU A 17 -9.24 -6.55 -2.69
CA GLU A 17 -9.78 -6.96 -4.00
C GLU A 17 -10.91 -6.06 -4.51
N GLN A 18 -11.87 -5.71 -3.65
CA GLN A 18 -13.00 -4.86 -4.04
C GLN A 18 -12.54 -3.45 -4.45
N LYS A 19 -11.56 -2.88 -3.74
CA LYS A 19 -11.00 -1.56 -4.04
C LYS A 19 -10.16 -1.61 -5.33
N ILE A 20 -9.40 -2.68 -5.53
CA ILE A 20 -8.61 -2.94 -6.75
C ILE A 20 -9.53 -3.09 -7.96
N ALA A 21 -10.62 -3.84 -7.84
CA ALA A 21 -11.62 -3.98 -8.89
C ALA A 21 -12.26 -2.63 -9.26
N GLY A 22 -12.55 -1.80 -8.25
CA GLY A 22 -12.98 -0.42 -8.45
C GLY A 22 -11.96 0.42 -9.23
N LEU A 23 -10.69 0.40 -8.81
CA LEU A 23 -9.60 1.11 -9.50
C LEU A 23 -9.48 0.69 -10.97
N LYS A 24 -9.52 -0.62 -11.27
CA LYS A 24 -9.48 -1.13 -12.64
C LYS A 24 -10.70 -0.69 -13.46
N LYS A 25 -11.91 -0.77 -12.87
CA LYS A 25 -13.16 -0.43 -13.54
C LYS A 25 -13.28 1.06 -13.87
N TYR A 26 -12.94 1.93 -12.90
CA TYR A 26 -13.15 3.36 -13.02
C TYR A 26 -11.91 4.12 -13.48
N GLY A 27 -10.71 3.65 -13.14
CA GLY A 27 -9.43 4.24 -13.52
C GLY A 27 -8.97 3.91 -14.94
N LYS A 28 -9.40 2.78 -15.52
CA LYS A 28 -9.07 2.36 -16.90
C LYS A 28 -7.56 2.50 -17.19
N ASP A 29 -7.19 3.29 -18.19
CA ASP A 29 -5.83 3.47 -18.68
C ASP A 29 -5.02 4.54 -17.94
N LEU A 30 -5.55 5.11 -16.85
CA LEU A 30 -4.86 6.14 -16.06
C LEU A 30 -3.72 5.57 -15.22
N PHE A 31 -3.78 4.28 -14.89
CA PHE A 31 -2.89 3.65 -13.92
C PHE A 31 -2.14 2.45 -14.52
N ASN A 32 -0.87 2.32 -14.16
CA ASN A 32 -0.15 1.05 -14.19
C ASN A 32 -0.17 0.47 -12.78
N ILE A 33 -0.88 -0.64 -12.58
CA ILE A 33 -1.14 -1.21 -11.25
C ILE A 33 -0.27 -2.44 -11.03
N GLU A 34 0.56 -2.40 -10.00
CA GLU A 34 1.28 -3.54 -9.44
C GLU A 34 0.66 -3.90 -8.07
N ILE A 35 0.51 -5.19 -7.81
CA ILE A 35 -0.09 -5.71 -6.57
C ILE A 35 0.97 -6.54 -5.86
N PHE A 36 1.31 -6.13 -4.64
CA PHE A 36 2.13 -6.87 -3.70
C PHE A 36 1.21 -7.59 -2.70
N GLU A 37 1.19 -8.91 -2.77
CA GLU A 37 0.33 -9.78 -1.97
C GLU A 37 1.14 -10.49 -0.88
N ILE A 38 0.67 -10.38 0.36
CA ILE A 38 1.19 -11.13 1.50
C ILE A 38 0.15 -12.18 1.88
N ASN A 39 0.44 -13.45 1.57
CA ASN A 39 -0.48 -14.57 1.79
C ASN A 39 -0.11 -15.41 3.03
N GLU A 40 0.99 -15.08 3.70
CA GLU A 40 1.43 -15.86 4.85
C GLU A 40 0.68 -15.51 6.13
N GLU A 41 0.61 -16.49 7.02
CA GLU A 41 0.08 -16.30 8.36
C GLU A 41 1.13 -15.56 9.20
N LEU A 42 0.77 -14.36 9.63
CA LEU A 42 1.63 -13.50 10.43
C LEU A 42 1.33 -13.69 11.92
N PRO A 43 2.36 -13.67 12.79
CA PRO A 43 2.13 -13.59 14.23
C PRO A 43 1.34 -12.30 14.57
N PRO A 44 0.67 -12.22 15.73
CA PRO A 44 -0.09 -11.02 16.12
C PRO A 44 0.75 -9.74 16.27
N VAL A 45 2.07 -9.90 16.42
CA VAL A 45 3.07 -8.82 16.51
C VAL A 45 4.25 -9.25 15.66
N VAL A 46 4.73 -8.35 14.81
CA VAL A 46 5.88 -8.57 13.94
C VAL A 46 6.95 -7.54 14.32
N ASP A 47 7.99 -7.99 15.02
CA ASP A 47 9.08 -7.12 15.46
C ASP A 47 10.00 -6.68 14.29
N ASP A 48 10.13 -7.53 13.26
CA ASP A 48 10.92 -7.26 12.06
C ASP A 48 10.07 -7.52 10.81
N THR A 49 9.70 -6.43 10.12
CA THR A 49 8.86 -6.50 8.93
C THR A 49 9.64 -6.65 7.62
N SER A 50 10.98 -6.60 7.67
CA SER A 50 11.84 -6.58 6.47
C SER A 50 11.74 -7.85 5.63
N GLY A 51 11.38 -8.99 6.23
CA GLY A 51 11.12 -10.23 5.52
C GLY A 51 9.81 -10.25 4.70
N TYR A 52 8.90 -9.31 4.96
CA TYR A 52 7.57 -9.25 4.37
C TYR A 52 7.39 -8.10 3.38
N LEU A 53 8.14 -7.01 3.57
CA LEU A 53 8.08 -5.82 2.73
C LEU A 53 9.28 -5.78 1.76
N PRO A 54 9.11 -5.16 0.58
CA PRO A 54 10.23 -4.97 -0.33
C PRO A 54 11.24 -3.96 0.24
N GLU A 55 12.51 -4.15 -0.08
CA GLU A 55 13.60 -3.22 0.32
C GLU A 55 13.50 -1.84 -0.36
N ASP A 56 12.86 -1.78 -1.53
CA ASP A 56 12.71 -0.53 -2.29
C ASP A 56 11.40 -0.47 -3.07
N LEU A 57 10.98 0.75 -3.41
CA LEU A 57 9.73 1.05 -4.12
C LEU A 57 10.01 1.96 -5.31
N SER A 58 9.47 1.60 -6.49
CA SER A 58 9.53 2.44 -7.69
C SER A 58 8.13 2.69 -8.24
N CYS A 59 7.37 3.49 -7.52
CA CYS A 59 6.01 3.89 -7.89
C CYS A 59 5.73 5.35 -7.53
N ASP A 60 4.60 5.87 -7.98
CA ASP A 60 4.22 7.26 -7.75
C ASP A 60 3.25 7.38 -6.56
N LEU A 61 2.49 6.31 -6.27
CA LEU A 61 1.51 6.25 -5.19
C LEU A 61 1.38 4.81 -4.66
N VAL A 62 1.39 4.68 -3.34
CA VAL A 62 1.11 3.41 -2.64
C VAL A 62 -0.32 3.40 -2.10
N LEU A 63 -1.02 2.28 -2.30
CA LEU A 63 -2.30 2.01 -1.64
C LEU A 63 -2.12 0.86 -0.66
N ASP A 64 -2.37 1.14 0.62
CA ASP A 64 -2.11 0.21 1.70
C ASP A 64 -3.43 -0.41 2.22
N PHE A 65 -3.69 -1.63 1.76
CA PHE A 65 -4.82 -2.47 2.18
C PHE A 65 -4.40 -3.62 3.10
N LEU A 66 -3.17 -3.60 3.64
CA LEU A 66 -2.73 -4.59 4.62
C LEU A 66 -3.63 -4.58 5.86
N THR A 67 -3.81 -5.72 6.50
CA THR A 67 -4.61 -5.81 7.74
C THR A 67 -3.73 -5.77 8.99
N HIS A 68 -2.48 -6.23 8.88
CA HIS A 68 -1.49 -6.15 9.94
C HIS A 68 -0.98 -4.72 10.16
N GLN A 69 -1.06 -4.23 11.40
CA GLN A 69 -0.70 -2.83 11.70
C GLN A 69 0.80 -2.57 11.59
N ASP A 70 1.64 -3.48 12.08
CA ASP A 70 3.11 -3.31 12.04
C ASP A 70 3.61 -3.18 10.59
N LEU A 71 3.14 -4.04 9.69
CA LEU A 71 3.47 -3.94 8.26
C LEU A 71 3.02 -2.60 7.65
N SER A 72 1.83 -2.12 7.99
CA SER A 72 1.37 -0.83 7.48
C SER A 72 2.18 0.34 8.03
N TYR A 73 2.63 0.26 9.27
CA TYR A 73 3.46 1.28 9.89
C TYR A 73 4.83 1.37 9.20
N ASP A 74 5.48 0.23 9.00
CA ASP A 74 6.79 0.17 8.36
C ASP A 74 6.72 0.46 6.86
N LEU A 75 5.65 0.05 6.17
CA LEU A 75 5.39 0.47 4.79
C LEU A 75 5.24 1.99 4.69
N ALA A 76 4.55 2.63 5.63
CA ALA A 76 4.43 4.08 5.66
C ALA A 76 5.77 4.77 5.96
N ALA A 77 6.62 4.17 6.79
CA ALA A 77 7.98 4.64 7.05
C ALA A 77 8.87 4.54 5.79
N LEU A 78 8.82 3.40 5.08
CA LEU A 78 9.50 3.20 3.80
C LEU A 78 9.04 4.24 2.76
N CYS A 79 7.73 4.45 2.62
CA CYS A 79 7.20 5.48 1.73
C CYS A 79 7.68 6.88 2.12
N ALA A 80 7.75 7.18 3.41
CA ALA A 80 8.22 8.48 3.91
C ALA A 80 9.70 8.73 3.62
N GLU A 81 10.55 7.71 3.74
CA GLU A 81 11.96 7.76 3.37
C GLU A 81 12.14 8.01 1.88
N LYS A 82 11.37 7.30 1.05
CA LYS A 82 11.41 7.39 -0.42
C LYS A 82 10.63 8.57 -0.98
N GLN A 83 9.97 9.36 -0.13
CA GLN A 83 9.12 10.49 -0.51
C GLN A 83 7.96 10.10 -1.44
N ILE A 84 7.42 8.90 -1.26
CA ILE A 84 6.28 8.36 -2.01
C ILE A 84 4.99 8.63 -1.23
N ALA A 85 3.96 9.10 -1.92
CA ALA A 85 2.65 9.29 -1.32
C ALA A 85 2.01 7.94 -1.00
N ILE A 86 1.35 7.82 0.15
CA ILE A 86 0.66 6.60 0.58
C ILE A 86 -0.76 6.91 1.07
N VAL A 87 -1.71 6.06 0.66
CA VAL A 87 -3.10 6.08 1.16
C VAL A 87 -3.34 4.83 1.99
N SER A 88 -3.46 5.02 3.31
CA SER A 88 -3.70 3.95 4.29
C SER A 88 -5.13 4.04 4.82
N SER A 89 -6.09 3.52 4.05
CA SER A 89 -7.52 3.64 4.33
C SER A 89 -7.88 3.00 5.69
N GLY A 90 -8.49 3.78 6.58
CA GLY A 90 -8.96 3.30 7.89
C GLY A 90 -7.88 3.11 8.96
N LYS A 91 -6.62 3.49 8.68
CA LYS A 91 -5.50 3.34 9.62
C LYS A 91 -5.14 4.67 10.25
N LYS A 92 -4.72 4.66 11.51
CA LYS A 92 -4.27 5.84 12.25
C LYS A 92 -2.75 5.87 12.30
N ILE A 93 -2.12 6.19 11.18
CA ILE A 93 -0.65 6.27 11.08
C ILE A 93 -0.24 7.76 11.13
N PRO A 94 0.51 8.20 12.16
CA PRO A 94 0.93 9.59 12.28
C PRO A 94 2.16 9.86 11.39
N SER A 95 1.94 10.07 10.10
CA SER A 95 3.00 10.45 9.14
C SER A 95 2.49 11.50 8.14
N LYS A 96 3.29 12.52 7.84
CA LYS A 96 2.94 13.59 6.89
C LYS A 96 2.73 13.10 5.45
N TRP A 97 3.25 11.91 5.15
CA TRP A 97 3.15 11.27 3.83
C TRP A 97 1.91 10.39 3.70
N VAL A 98 1.24 10.09 4.82
CA VAL A 98 0.07 9.24 4.85
C VAL A 98 -1.20 10.09 4.76
N MET A 99 -1.97 9.85 3.71
CA MET A 99 -3.35 10.31 3.65
C MET A 99 -4.25 9.21 4.24
N THR A 100 -5.03 9.56 5.26
CA THR A 100 -6.01 8.67 5.89
C THR A 100 -7.42 9.16 5.56
N PRO A 101 -8.09 8.65 4.51
CA PRO A 101 -9.46 9.03 4.20
C PRO A 101 -10.40 8.69 5.36
N PRO A 102 -11.37 9.57 5.69
CA PRO A 102 -12.38 9.25 6.69
C PRO A 102 -13.20 8.03 6.27
N THR A 103 -13.52 7.17 7.24
CA THR A 103 -14.44 6.02 7.10
C THR A 103 -15.86 6.41 7.41
#